data_AF-A0AA91TVF0-F1
#
_entry.id   AF-A0AA91TVF0-F1
#
_cell.length_a   1.000
_cell.length_b   1.000
_cell.length_c   1.000
_cell.angle_alpha   90.00
_cell.angle_beta   90.00
_cell.angle_gamma   90.00
#
_symmetry.space_group_name_H-M   'P 1'
#
loop_
_entity.id
_entity.type
_entity.pdbx_description
1 polymer ?
#
loop_
_entity_poly.entity_id
_entity_poly.type
_entity_poly.pdbx_seq_one_letter_code
_entity_poly.pdbx_strand_id
1 'polypeptide(L)'
;MKEGKVMSFVVGDEVFANTLNRKGTIVDQRERVGEEGVIEYRVQFEKYLIQWLVESQITHVYEFNNEFEQSLRDLLIDINLLHNPNELHIVRDLYNQKFDLLKGK
;
A
#
# COMPACT_ATOMS: atom_id res chain seq x y z
N MET A 1 23.90 -14.95 9.17
CA MET A 1 24.08 -14.55 7.76
C MET A 1 22.94 -13.62 7.39
N LYS A 2 23.29 -12.38 7.01
CA LYS A 2 22.52 -11.29 6.39
C LYS A 2 21.12 -11.01 6.95
N GLU A 3 21.10 -10.06 7.88
CA GLU A 3 19.94 -9.26 8.28
C GLU A 3 19.16 -8.79 7.04
N GLY A 4 17.83 -8.95 7.12
CA GLY A 4 16.91 -8.60 6.05
C GLY A 4 17.07 -7.14 5.67
N LYS A 5 17.47 -6.92 4.42
CA LYS A 5 17.55 -5.60 3.81
C LYS A 5 16.14 -5.00 3.83
N VAL A 6 15.89 -4.07 4.77
CA VAL A 6 14.71 -3.19 4.75
C VAL A 6 14.72 -2.54 3.37
N MET A 7 13.73 -2.85 2.53
CA MET A 7 13.67 -2.28 1.19
C MET A 7 13.31 -0.80 1.33
N SER A 8 14.33 0.05 1.32
CA SER A 8 14.17 1.50 1.26
C SER A 8 13.58 1.86 -0.10
N PHE A 9 12.59 2.74 -0.10
CA PHE A 9 12.05 3.31 -1.32
C PHE A 9 13.11 4.12 -2.08
N VAL A 10 12.98 4.20 -3.40
CA VAL A 10 13.88 5.00 -4.25
C VAL A 10 13.10 5.99 -5.13
N VAL A 11 13.79 7.03 -5.59
CA VAL A 11 13.23 7.98 -6.57
C VAL A 11 12.82 7.22 -7.83
N GLY A 12 11.58 7.43 -8.26
CA GLY A 12 10.93 6.71 -9.35
C GLY A 12 9.94 5.64 -8.90
N ASP A 13 9.97 5.21 -7.63
CA ASP A 13 9.02 4.22 -7.13
C ASP A 13 7.59 4.78 -7.10
N GLU A 14 6.63 3.96 -7.54
CA GLU A 14 5.22 4.18 -7.26
C GLU A 14 4.87 3.70 -5.85
N VAL A 15 4.26 4.59 -5.07
CA VAL A 15 3.89 4.36 -3.68
C VAL A 15 2.44 4.74 -3.42
N PHE A 16 1.86 4.08 -2.43
CA PHE A 16 0.56 4.44 -1.88
C PHE A 16 0.74 5.20 -0.57
N ALA A 17 0.27 6.44 -0.50
CA ALA A 17 0.26 7.23 0.72
C ALA A 17 -0.97 6.84 1.56
N ASN A 18 -0.74 6.12 2.66
CA ASN A 18 -1.78 5.52 3.48
C ASN A 18 -2.74 6.57 4.07
N THR A 19 -2.19 7.68 4.58
CA THR A 19 -2.98 8.76 5.20
C THR A 19 -3.81 9.57 4.21
N LEU A 20 -3.37 9.63 2.96
CA LEU A 20 -4.05 10.37 1.89
C LEU A 20 -4.91 9.46 1.01
N ASN A 21 -4.85 8.14 1.23
CA ASN A 21 -5.52 7.13 0.43
C ASN A 21 -5.29 7.31 -1.08
N ARG A 22 -4.04 7.61 -1.48
CA ARG A 22 -3.72 8.02 -2.86
C ARG A 22 -2.38 7.47 -3.34
N LYS A 23 -2.31 7.10 -4.62
CA LYS A 23 -1.07 6.72 -5.30
C LYS A 23 -0.27 7.93 -5.77
N GLY A 24 1.04 7.86 -5.67
CA GLY A 24 1.95 8.84 -6.23
C GLY A 24 3.32 8.25 -6.52
N THR A 25 4.19 9.05 -7.11
CA THR A 25 5.55 8.67 -7.48
C THR A 25 6.54 9.43 -6.63
N ILE A 26 7.57 8.76 -6.12
CA ILE A 26 8.67 9.43 -5.42
C ILE A 26 9.51 10.19 -6.43
N VAL A 27 9.66 11.50 -6.21
CA VAL A 27 10.45 12.39 -7.07
C VAL A 27 11.72 12.91 -6.40
N ASP A 28 11.85 12.78 -5.08
CA ASP A 28 13.02 13.20 -4.31
C ASP A 28 13.03 12.50 -2.93
N GLN A 29 14.16 12.47 -2.26
CA GLN A 29 14.30 11.97 -0.89
C GLN A 29 15.37 12.73 -0.13
N ARG A 30 15.18 12.91 1.19
CA ARG A 30 16.14 13.59 2.05
C ARG A 30 16.09 13.08 3.47
N GLU A 31 17.17 13.30 4.21
CA GLU A 31 17.14 13.18 5.67
C GLU A 31 16.40 14.38 6.28
N ARG A 32 15.55 14.10 7.27
CA ARG A 32 14.74 15.09 7.94
C ARG A 32 15.60 15.99 8.81
N VAL A 33 15.43 17.30 8.66
CA VAL A 33 16.20 18.27 9.45
C VAL A 33 15.79 18.17 10.92
N GLY A 34 16.74 17.83 11.79
CA GLY A 34 16.54 17.75 13.25
C GLY A 34 16.19 16.37 13.79
N GLU A 35 16.06 15.35 12.93
CA GLU A 35 15.83 13.95 13.32
C GLU A 35 16.81 13.05 12.54
N GLU A 36 17.98 12.76 13.14
CA GLU A 36 18.98 11.88 12.54
C GLU A 36 18.39 10.49 12.23
N GLY A 37 18.62 10.01 11.01
CA GLY A 37 18.17 8.70 10.54
C GLY A 37 16.72 8.64 10.05
N VAL A 38 15.96 9.75 10.07
CA VAL A 38 14.60 9.79 9.51
C VAL A 38 14.64 10.27 8.07
N ILE A 39 14.18 9.43 7.14
CA ILE A 39 14.11 9.76 5.72
C ILE A 39 12.69 10.27 5.38
N GLU A 40 12.62 11.42 4.73
CA GLU A 40 11.42 11.95 4.09
C GLU A 40 11.51 11.77 2.57
N TYR A 41 10.41 11.34 1.96
CA TYR A 41 10.24 11.13 0.53
C TYR A 41 9.28 12.17 -0.02
N ARG A 42 9.67 12.81 -1.12
CA ARG A 42 8.82 13.75 -1.84
C ARG A 42 7.97 12.96 -2.84
N VAL A 43 6.68 12.85 -2.57
CA VAL A 43 5.74 12.08 -3.38
C VAL A 43 4.88 13.03 -4.22
N GLN A 44 4.84 12.80 -5.53
CA GLN A 44 3.97 13.49 -6.48
C GLN A 44 2.76 12.62 -6.79
N PHE A 45 1.55 13.11 -6.52
CA PHE A 45 0.31 12.35 -6.72
C PHE A 45 -0.39 12.67 -8.05
N GLU A 46 -0.39 13.95 -8.41
CA GLU A 46 -0.97 14.49 -9.63
C GLU A 46 -0.02 15.57 -10.16
N LYS A 47 -0.37 16.25 -11.26
CA LYS A 47 0.52 17.24 -11.89
C LYS A 47 0.99 18.36 -10.95
N TYR A 48 0.21 18.68 -9.91
CA TYR A 48 0.50 19.79 -8.99
C TYR A 48 0.53 19.42 -7.51
N LEU A 49 0.08 18.22 -7.13
CA LEU A 49 0.05 17.82 -5.72
C LEU A 49 1.33 17.06 -5.35
N ILE A 50 2.16 17.67 -4.53
CA ILE A 50 3.44 17.12 -4.07
C ILE A 50 3.53 17.28 -2.55
N GLN A 51 3.94 16.23 -1.84
CA GLN A 51 4.08 16.26 -0.38
C GLN A 51 5.30 15.45 0.09
N TRP A 52 5.93 15.91 1.18
CA TRP A 52 6.95 15.14 1.89
C TRP A 52 6.28 14.19 2.88
N LEU A 53 6.61 12.91 2.80
CA LEU A 53 6.08 11.83 3.62
C LEU A 53 7.22 11.00 4.19
N VAL A 54 7.08 10.54 5.44
CA VAL A 54 8.04 9.60 6.03
C VAL A 54 7.68 8.16 5.64
N GLU A 55 8.64 7.25 5.80
CA GLU A 55 8.49 5.83 5.40
C GLU A 55 7.23 5.16 5.97
N SER A 56 6.85 5.47 7.21
CA SER A 56 5.64 4.89 7.85
C SER A 56 4.31 5.35 7.21
N GLN A 57 4.33 6.40 6.39
CA GLN A 57 3.14 6.95 5.73
C GLN A 57 2.94 6.40 4.31
N ILE A 58 3.93 5.70 3.76
CA ILE A 58 3.90 5.20 2.39
C ILE A 58 4.13 3.69 2.35
N THR A 59 3.56 3.03 1.36
CA THR A 59 3.78 1.60 1.08
C THR A 59 4.05 1.43 -0.41
N HIS A 60 4.80 0.38 -0.80
CA HIS A 60 4.92 0.06 -2.22
C HIS A 60 3.53 -0.23 -2.78
N VAL A 61 3.25 0.27 -3.98
CA VAL A 61 2.04 -0.17 -4.69
C VAL A 61 2.26 -1.64 -5.01
N TYR A 62 1.57 -2.53 -4.27
CA TYR A 62 1.49 -3.92 -4.65
C TYR A 62 0.79 -3.99 -6.01
N GLU A 63 1.57 -4.27 -7.06
CA GLU A 63 1.03 -4.67 -8.34
C GLU A 63 0.48 -6.09 -8.18
N PHE A 64 -0.83 -6.17 -7.99
CA PHE A 64 -1.55 -7.42 -8.09
C PHE A 64 -1.40 -7.93 -9.54
N ASN A 65 -0.75 -9.08 -9.67
CA ASN A 65 -0.26 -9.61 -10.95
C ASN A 65 -1.36 -10.31 -11.77
N ASN A 66 -2.60 -10.30 -11.30
CA ASN A 66 -3.73 -10.83 -12.05
C ASN A 66 -5.03 -10.03 -11.81
N GLU A 67 -5.92 -10.11 -12.80
CA GLU A 67 -7.22 -9.43 -12.84
C GLU A 67 -8.12 -9.77 -11.64
N PHE A 68 -7.97 -10.98 -11.07
CA PHE A 68 -8.70 -11.41 -9.89
C PHE A 68 -8.27 -10.64 -8.63
N GLU A 69 -6.97 -10.45 -8.43
CA GLU A 69 -6.43 -9.76 -7.26
C GLU A 69 -6.70 -8.25 -7.32
N GLN A 70 -6.69 -7.64 -8.51
CA GLN A 70 -7.17 -6.27 -8.71
C GLN A 70 -8.67 -6.17 -8.42
N SER A 71 -9.48 -7.10 -8.92
CA SER A 71 -10.93 -7.14 -8.64
C SER A 71 -11.22 -7.37 -7.15
N LEU A 72 -10.41 -8.18 -6.47
CA LEU A 72 -10.52 -8.40 -5.02
C LEU A 72 -10.11 -7.15 -4.25
N ARG A 73 -9.06 -6.44 -4.68
CA ARG A 73 -8.68 -5.16 -4.09
C ARG A 73 -9.79 -4.12 -4.27
N ASP A 74 -10.35 -3.99 -5.46
CA ASP A 74 -11.45 -3.07 -5.73
C ASP A 74 -12.69 -3.44 -4.90
N LEU A 75 -13.03 -4.72 -4.82
CA LEU A 75 -14.09 -5.23 -3.94
C LEU A 75 -13.79 -4.93 -2.47
N LEU A 76 -12.55 -5.09 -2.02
CA LEU A 76 -12.15 -4.79 -0.63
C LEU A 76 -12.14 -3.29 -0.36
N ILE A 77 -11.79 -2.45 -1.33
CA ILE A 77 -11.88 -0.99 -1.22
C ILE A 77 -13.36 -0.58 -1.16
N ASP A 78 -14.21 -1.16 -2.00
CA ASP A 78 -15.66 -0.95 -2.00
C ASP A 78 -16.30 -1.41 -0.68
N ILE A 79 -15.88 -2.56 -0.15
CA ILE A 79 -16.33 -3.09 1.15
C ILE A 79 -15.78 -2.24 2.32
N ASN A 80 -14.55 -1.72 2.21
CA ASN A 80 -13.87 -1.06 3.32
C ASN A 80 -14.05 0.47 3.38
N LEU A 81 -14.91 1.09 2.57
CA LEU A 81 -15.01 2.56 2.51
C LEU A 81 -16.38 3.20 2.76
N LEU A 82 -17.29 2.55 3.48
CA LEU A 82 -18.42 3.29 4.09
C LEU A 82 -18.79 2.81 5.52
N HIS A 83 -17.81 2.48 6.38
CA HIS A 83 -17.92 2.53 7.87
C HIS A 83 -17.86 1.24 8.72
N ASN A 84 -17.53 0.03 8.23
CA ASN A 84 -17.69 -1.16 9.09
C ASN A 84 -16.43 -2.03 9.33
N PRO A 85 -15.70 -1.79 10.45
CA PRO A 85 -14.61 -2.67 10.91
C PRO A 85 -15.08 -4.08 11.33
N ASN A 86 -16.40 -4.30 11.42
CA ASN A 86 -16.96 -5.60 11.73
C ASN A 86 -16.95 -6.57 10.54
N GLU A 87 -16.67 -6.18 9.28
CA GLU A 87 -16.81 -7.10 8.14
C GLU A 87 -15.52 -7.83 7.72
N LEU A 88 -14.41 -7.61 8.44
CA LEU A 88 -13.13 -8.27 8.15
C LEU A 88 -13.20 -9.81 8.29
N HIS A 89 -14.07 -10.30 9.18
CA HIS A 89 -14.32 -11.73 9.32
C HIS A 89 -15.06 -12.31 8.09
N ILE A 90 -15.93 -11.54 7.45
CA ILE A 90 -16.67 -11.94 6.24
C ILE A 90 -15.72 -12.15 5.07
N VAL A 91 -14.74 -11.25 4.90
CA VAL A 91 -13.69 -11.39 3.88
C VAL A 91 -12.85 -12.66 4.10
N ARG A 92 -12.48 -12.92 5.36
CA ARG A 92 -11.73 -14.12 5.75
C ARG A 92 -12.56 -15.39 5.51
N ASP A 93 -13.85 -15.37 5.80
CA ASP A 93 -14.76 -16.50 5.60
C ASP A 93 -15.00 -16.77 4.12
N LEU A 94 -15.15 -15.73 3.29
CA LEU A 94 -15.25 -15.85 1.83
C LEU A 94 -13.96 -16.42 1.21
N TYR A 95 -12.79 -16.01 1.70
CA TYR A 95 -11.50 -16.58 1.27
C TYR A 95 -11.40 -18.08 1.61
N ASN A 96 -11.78 -18.47 2.81
CA ASN A 96 -11.76 -19.87 3.24
C ASN A 96 -12.74 -20.73 2.45
N GLN A 97 -13.97 -20.25 2.22
CA GLN A 97 -14.97 -20.93 1.39
C GLN A 97 -14.47 -21.13 -0.05
N LYS A 98 -13.77 -20.14 -0.64
CA LYS A 98 -13.14 -20.28 -1.96
C LYS A 98 -12.06 -21.36 -1.95
N PHE A 99 -11.24 -21.42 -0.91
CA PHE A 99 -10.16 -22.41 -0.82
C PHE A 99 -10.71 -23.85 -0.67
N ASP A 100 -11.78 -24.01 0.08
CA ASP A 100 -12.48 -25.29 0.22
C ASP A 100 -13.16 -25.72 -1.09
N LEU A 101 -13.75 -24.78 -1.84
CA LEU A 101 -14.29 -25.05 -3.19
C LEU A 101 -13.20 -25.46 -4.19
N LEU A 102 -12.01 -24.84 -4.14
CA LEU A 102 -10.88 -25.19 -5.00
C LEU A 102 -10.19 -26.51 -4.60
N LYS A 103 -10.34 -26.95 -3.36
CA LYS A 103 -9.89 -28.28 -2.88
C LYS A 103 -10.93 -29.37 -3.06
N GLY A 104 -12.18 -29.00 -3.35
CA GLY A 104 -13.36 -29.86 -3.37
C GLY A 104 -13.97 -30.10 -4.75
N LYS A 105 -13.20 -29.98 -5.83
CA LYS A 105 -13.42 -30.63 -7.14
C LYS A 105 -12.09 -30.92 -7.83
#